data_AF-A0A382F3I8-F1
#
_entry.id   AF-A0A382F3I8-F1
#
_cell.length_a   1.000
_cell.length_b   1.000
_cell.length_c   1.000
_cell.angle_alpha   90.00
_cell.angle_beta   90.00
_cell.angle_gamma   90.00
#
_symmetry.space_group_name_H-M   'P 1'
#
loop_
_entity.id
_entity.type
_entity.pdbx_description
1 polymer ?
#
loop_
_entity_poly.entity_id
_entity_poly.type
_entity_poly.pdbx_seq_one_letter_code
_entity_poly.pdbx_strand_id
1 'polypeptide(L)'
;MKRILFLLVAFALSLPTPLRAQDAEALAALVGVLKEVDDPAFHLDILKGISAALKGQRNIKMPKGWKEIAPKLAKSSNAEVRQLAQTLSLTFGSKAALDALRKVLVDGKANLAHRQKALAALVAARDRALPEVLRGLLREKALRREALRGLGAFEDAKTSSAILKIYEKLDTAGKRDALMTLASRVSFAKALMAAVARGVVKANELPADIVRQLRAHGVKEINAMLDKVWGVSRSTPEAKLKEIAKYKKLLEAKVNRPVDL
;
A
#
# COMPACT_ATOMS: atom_id res chain seq x y z
N MET A 1 -39.62 53.22 -19.67
CA MET A 1 -40.29 52.47 -18.58
C MET A 1 -40.56 51.05 -19.05
N LYS A 2 -40.03 50.04 -18.33
CA LYS A 2 -40.44 48.62 -18.22
C LYS A 2 -41.10 47.96 -19.46
N ARG A 3 -40.51 46.90 -20.02
CA ARG A 3 -40.85 45.53 -19.58
C ARG A 3 -39.79 44.50 -20.00
N ILE A 4 -39.40 43.73 -18.99
CA ILE A 4 -38.49 42.59 -18.97
C ILE A 4 -39.29 41.31 -19.29
N LEU A 5 -38.57 40.27 -19.71
CA LEU A 5 -38.80 38.83 -19.45
C LEU A 5 -39.31 37.96 -20.62
N PHE A 6 -38.68 36.79 -20.72
CA PHE A 6 -38.99 35.58 -21.50
C PHE A 6 -38.20 35.35 -22.79
N LEU A 7 -36.99 34.80 -22.64
CA LEU A 7 -36.46 33.70 -23.47
C LEU A 7 -35.08 33.28 -22.93
N LEU A 8 -35.06 32.62 -21.78
CA LEU A 8 -33.87 31.92 -21.26
C LEU A 8 -34.31 30.79 -20.31
N VAL A 9 -35.22 29.93 -20.77
CA VAL A 9 -35.59 28.69 -20.09
C VAL A 9 -35.67 27.60 -21.14
N ALA A 10 -34.55 26.90 -21.38
CA ALA A 10 -34.50 25.52 -21.87
C ALA A 10 -33.07 25.11 -22.22
N PHE A 11 -32.11 25.23 -21.30
CA PHE A 11 -30.83 24.51 -21.44
C PHE A 11 -30.15 24.30 -20.08
N ALA A 12 -30.86 23.68 -19.13
CA ALA A 12 -30.30 23.38 -17.80
C ALA A 12 -30.81 22.07 -17.20
N LEU A 13 -31.15 21.07 -18.01
CA LEU A 13 -31.65 19.77 -17.53
C LEU A 13 -31.10 18.61 -18.35
N SER A 14 -29.78 18.54 -18.47
CA SER A 14 -29.07 17.33 -18.93
C SER A 14 -27.59 17.41 -18.59
N LEU A 15 -27.25 17.89 -17.40
CA LEU A 15 -25.95 17.56 -16.82
C LEU A 15 -26.07 16.13 -16.27
N PRO A 16 -25.33 15.14 -16.80
CA PRO A 16 -25.30 13.83 -16.19
C PRO A 16 -24.84 13.99 -14.75
N THR A 17 -25.73 13.71 -13.80
CA THR A 17 -25.34 13.62 -12.39
C THR A 17 -24.15 12.67 -12.30
N PRO A 18 -23.06 13.05 -11.62
CA PRO A 18 -21.91 12.17 -11.51
C PRO A 18 -22.35 10.88 -10.84
N LEU A 19 -22.12 9.73 -11.48
CA LEU A 19 -22.49 8.38 -11.01
C LEU A 19 -22.21 8.17 -9.51
N ARG A 20 -21.09 8.74 -9.02
CA ARG A 20 -20.67 8.68 -7.61
C ARG A 20 -21.61 9.33 -6.59
N ALA A 21 -22.38 10.35 -6.99
CA ALA A 21 -23.35 10.98 -6.10
C ALA A 21 -24.56 10.06 -5.89
N GLN A 22 -25.02 9.42 -6.97
CA GLN A 22 -26.08 8.41 -6.93
C GLN A 22 -25.66 7.18 -6.10
N ASP A 23 -24.42 6.72 -6.25
CA ASP A 23 -23.88 5.61 -5.44
C ASP A 23 -23.91 5.92 -3.93
N ALA A 24 -23.61 7.16 -3.54
CA ALA A 24 -23.58 7.58 -2.14
C ALA A 24 -24.98 7.69 -1.52
N GLU A 25 -25.97 8.13 -2.30
CA GLU A 25 -27.37 8.21 -1.88
C GLU A 25 -28.00 6.82 -1.79
N ALA A 26 -27.76 5.95 -2.77
CA ALA A 26 -28.21 4.56 -2.74
C ALA A 26 -27.63 3.81 -1.54
N LEU A 27 -26.34 4.00 -1.25
CA LEU A 27 -25.71 3.39 -0.09
C LEU A 27 -26.28 3.95 1.23
N ALA A 28 -26.60 5.25 1.30
CA ALA A 28 -27.27 5.83 2.47
C ALA A 28 -28.69 5.27 2.66
N ALA A 29 -29.44 5.03 1.58
CA ALA A 29 -30.77 4.42 1.64
C ALA A 29 -30.71 2.98 2.16
N LEU A 30 -29.78 2.15 1.65
CA LEU A 30 -29.56 0.79 2.16
C LEU A 30 -29.18 0.79 3.65
N VAL A 31 -28.36 1.75 4.09
CA VAL A 31 -28.02 1.91 5.51
C VAL A 31 -29.21 2.38 6.34
N GLY A 32 -30.13 3.17 5.77
CA GLY A 32 -31.40 3.51 6.39
C GLY A 32 -32.25 2.27 6.64
N VAL A 33 -32.40 1.42 5.62
CA VAL A 33 -33.20 0.17 5.71
C VAL A 33 -32.66 -0.79 6.78
N LEU A 34 -31.34 -0.86 6.97
CA LEU A 34 -30.73 -1.64 8.07
C LEU A 34 -31.17 -1.19 9.47
N LYS A 35 -31.66 0.04 9.64
CA LYS A 35 -32.14 0.55 10.94
C LYS A 35 -33.60 0.18 11.22
N GLU A 36 -34.41 0.03 10.17
CA GLU A 36 -35.85 -0.18 10.27
C GLU A 36 -36.21 -1.64 10.60
N VAL A 37 -35.36 -2.58 10.18
CA VAL A 37 -35.58 -4.03 10.37
C VAL A 37 -34.50 -4.58 11.29
N ASP A 38 -34.87 -5.15 12.43
CA ASP A 38 -33.94 -5.78 13.38
C ASP A 38 -33.99 -7.32 13.25
N ASP A 39 -33.58 -7.81 12.07
CA ASP A 39 -33.49 -9.24 11.77
C ASP A 39 -32.08 -9.61 11.26
N PRO A 40 -31.37 -10.57 11.90
CA PRO A 40 -30.01 -10.94 11.49
C PRO A 40 -29.90 -11.51 10.08
N ALA A 41 -30.91 -12.22 9.56
CA ALA A 41 -30.88 -12.75 8.21
C ALA A 41 -31.02 -11.62 7.17
N PHE A 42 -31.95 -10.70 7.40
CA PHE A 42 -32.10 -9.48 6.61
C PHE A 42 -30.84 -8.61 6.62
N HIS A 43 -30.23 -8.38 7.79
CA HIS A 43 -28.95 -7.67 7.88
C HIS A 43 -27.86 -8.35 7.05
N LEU A 44 -27.80 -9.68 7.09
CA LEU A 44 -26.80 -10.43 6.37
C LEU A 44 -26.89 -10.22 4.86
N ASP A 45 -28.09 -10.29 4.29
CA ASP A 45 -28.31 -10.14 2.84
C ASP A 45 -27.92 -8.73 2.36
N ILE A 46 -28.35 -7.70 3.09
CA ILE A 46 -28.01 -6.32 2.75
C ILE A 46 -26.50 -6.07 2.87
N LEU A 47 -25.86 -6.55 3.95
CA LEU A 47 -24.42 -6.38 4.14
C LEU A 47 -23.60 -7.15 3.09
N LYS A 48 -24.06 -8.33 2.66
CA LYS A 48 -23.46 -9.09 1.54
C LYS A 48 -23.56 -8.30 0.23
N GLY A 49 -24.73 -7.74 -0.07
CA GLY A 49 -24.94 -6.90 -1.25
C GLY A 49 -24.02 -5.66 -1.27
N ILE A 50 -23.96 -4.92 -0.16
CA ILE A 50 -23.06 -3.77 -0.02
C ILE A 50 -21.60 -4.21 -0.18
N SER A 51 -21.18 -5.30 0.48
CA SER A 51 -19.81 -5.77 0.40
C SER A 51 -19.42 -6.20 -1.02
N ALA A 52 -20.33 -6.82 -1.77
CA ALA A 52 -20.10 -7.21 -3.16
C ALA A 52 -19.96 -5.97 -4.07
N ALA A 53 -20.86 -4.99 -3.92
CA ALA A 53 -20.84 -3.75 -4.70
C ALA A 53 -19.56 -2.93 -4.47
N LEU A 54 -19.04 -2.94 -3.25
CA LEU A 54 -17.83 -2.19 -2.88
C LEU A 54 -16.53 -2.95 -3.15
N LYS A 55 -16.59 -4.20 -3.63
CA LYS A 55 -15.39 -5.01 -3.89
C LYS A 55 -14.51 -4.33 -4.94
N GLY A 56 -13.25 -4.09 -4.58
CA GLY A 56 -12.28 -3.42 -5.46
C GLY A 56 -12.41 -1.90 -5.52
N GLN A 57 -13.49 -1.32 -4.97
CA GLN A 57 -13.63 0.13 -4.89
C GLN A 57 -12.72 0.71 -3.78
N ARG A 58 -12.24 1.94 -4.01
CA ARG A 58 -11.35 2.66 -3.08
C ARG A 58 -11.93 4.04 -2.78
N ASN A 59 -11.55 4.60 -1.63
CA ASN A 59 -11.94 5.94 -1.17
C ASN A 59 -13.46 6.13 -1.04
N ILE A 60 -14.16 5.12 -0.51
CA ILE A 60 -15.60 5.19 -0.27
C ILE A 60 -15.85 6.09 0.95
N LYS A 61 -16.63 7.14 0.76
CA LYS A 61 -17.09 7.96 1.88
C LYS A 61 -18.07 7.15 2.71
N MET A 62 -17.94 7.23 4.02
CA MET A 62 -18.88 6.60 4.93
C MET A 62 -20.32 7.07 4.65
N PRO A 63 -21.27 6.15 4.46
CA PRO A 63 -22.66 6.51 4.22
C PRO A 63 -23.29 7.12 5.48
N LYS A 64 -24.27 7.99 5.27
CA LYS A 64 -25.06 8.59 6.36
C LYS A 64 -25.72 7.46 7.17
N GLY A 65 -25.75 7.62 8.50
CA GLY A 65 -26.34 6.62 9.42
C GLY A 65 -25.45 5.43 9.77
N TRP A 66 -24.32 5.19 9.10
CA TRP A 66 -23.45 4.04 9.39
C TRP A 66 -22.91 4.04 10.83
N LYS A 67 -22.51 5.21 11.33
CA LYS A 67 -21.98 5.37 12.69
C LYS A 67 -22.96 4.89 13.77
N GLU A 68 -24.26 4.99 13.52
CA GLU A 68 -25.31 4.64 14.47
C GLU A 68 -25.67 3.15 14.41
N ILE A 69 -25.69 2.56 13.21
CA ILE A 69 -26.09 1.15 13.03
C ILE A 69 -24.94 0.18 13.24
N ALA A 70 -23.70 0.56 12.92
CA ALA A 70 -22.54 -0.32 13.04
C ALA A 70 -22.32 -0.92 14.44
N PRO A 71 -22.49 -0.18 15.56
CA PRO A 71 -22.41 -0.77 16.90
C PRO A 71 -23.48 -1.82 17.19
N LYS A 72 -24.68 -1.70 16.60
CA LYS A 72 -25.74 -2.71 16.73
C LYS A 72 -25.37 -3.97 15.95
N LEU A 73 -24.96 -3.81 14.69
CA LEU A 73 -24.52 -4.93 13.84
C LEU A 73 -23.32 -5.68 14.42
N ALA A 74 -22.40 -4.96 15.08
CA ALA A 74 -21.25 -5.56 15.77
C ALA A 74 -21.66 -6.44 16.98
N LYS A 75 -22.89 -6.29 17.49
CA LYS A 75 -23.47 -7.09 18.58
C LYS A 75 -24.49 -8.12 18.09
N SER A 76 -24.68 -8.26 16.77
CA SER A 76 -25.61 -9.24 16.20
C SER A 76 -25.31 -10.65 16.70
N SER A 77 -26.34 -11.48 16.87
CA SER A 77 -26.20 -12.91 17.17
C SER A 77 -25.50 -13.66 16.04
N ASN A 78 -25.64 -13.20 14.79
CA ASN A 78 -25.02 -13.80 13.62
C ASN A 78 -23.54 -13.38 13.46
N ALA A 79 -22.63 -14.36 13.41
CA ALA A 79 -21.19 -14.12 13.29
C ALA A 79 -20.78 -13.46 11.96
N GLU A 80 -21.42 -13.82 10.84
CA GLU A 80 -21.15 -13.22 9.53
C GLU A 80 -21.57 -11.75 9.50
N VAL A 81 -22.69 -11.41 10.12
CA VAL A 81 -23.15 -10.00 10.26
C VAL A 81 -22.10 -9.17 10.99
N ARG A 82 -21.59 -9.67 12.13
CA ARG A 82 -20.52 -8.99 12.88
C ARG A 82 -19.26 -8.79 12.02
N GLN A 83 -18.86 -9.82 11.27
CA GLN A 83 -17.67 -9.77 10.41
C GLN A 83 -17.83 -8.78 9.24
N LEU A 84 -18.98 -8.78 8.56
CA LEU A 84 -19.27 -7.87 7.46
C LEU A 84 -19.38 -6.43 7.95
N ALA A 85 -20.05 -6.19 9.07
CA ALA A 85 -20.14 -4.85 9.67
C ALA A 85 -18.76 -4.30 10.06
N GLN A 86 -17.87 -5.15 10.59
CA GLN A 86 -16.49 -4.76 10.86
C GLN A 86 -15.73 -4.42 9.57
N THR A 87 -15.84 -5.28 8.54
CA THR A 87 -15.16 -5.09 7.25
C THR A 87 -15.63 -3.81 6.55
N LEU A 88 -16.94 -3.59 6.49
CA LEU A 88 -17.53 -2.38 5.90
C LEU A 88 -17.18 -1.13 6.69
N SER A 89 -17.13 -1.20 8.03
CA SER A 89 -16.65 -0.09 8.86
C SER A 89 -15.21 0.31 8.53
N LEU A 90 -14.35 -0.64 8.18
CA LEU A 90 -12.99 -0.36 7.73
C LEU A 90 -12.99 0.25 6.33
N THR A 91 -13.78 -0.29 5.39
CA THR A 91 -13.93 0.25 4.03
C THR A 91 -14.41 1.70 4.04
N PHE A 92 -15.32 2.05 4.96
CA PHE A 92 -15.84 3.39 5.15
C PHE A 92 -14.91 4.32 5.96
N GLY A 93 -13.78 3.83 6.43
CA GLY A 93 -12.83 4.62 7.21
C GLY A 93 -13.34 5.02 8.60
N SER A 94 -14.13 4.15 9.25
CA SER A 94 -14.62 4.38 10.61
C SER A 94 -13.45 4.61 11.58
N LYS A 95 -13.40 5.80 12.17
CA LYS A 95 -12.33 6.19 13.12
C LYS A 95 -12.16 5.17 14.24
N ALA A 96 -13.26 4.70 14.83
CA ALA A 96 -13.22 3.72 15.92
C ALA A 96 -12.65 2.37 15.47
N ALA A 97 -13.02 1.89 14.28
CA ALA A 97 -12.50 0.63 13.74
C ALA A 97 -11.01 0.73 13.42
N LEU A 98 -10.57 1.84 12.81
CA LEU A 98 -9.17 2.09 12.53
C LEU A 98 -8.34 2.27 13.81
N ASP A 99 -8.87 2.97 14.82
CA ASP A 99 -8.24 3.11 16.14
C ASP A 99 -8.07 1.75 16.83
N ALA A 100 -9.07 0.87 16.77
CA ALA A 100 -9.00 -0.48 17.33
C ALA A 100 -7.94 -1.34 16.63
N LEU A 101 -7.86 -1.32 15.30
CA LEU A 101 -6.83 -2.03 14.57
C LEU A 101 -5.43 -1.48 14.85
N ARG A 102 -5.27 -0.16 14.98
CA ARG A 102 -3.99 0.44 15.36
C ARG A 102 -3.54 -0.06 16.73
N LYS A 103 -4.43 -0.14 17.72
CA LYS A 103 -4.13 -0.70 19.04
C LYS A 103 -3.61 -2.13 18.95
N VAL A 104 -4.27 -2.99 18.16
CA VAL A 104 -3.80 -4.36 17.92
C VAL A 104 -2.43 -4.37 17.26
N LEU A 105 -2.22 -3.52 16.25
CA LEU A 105 -0.96 -3.47 15.50
C LEU A 105 0.24 -3.06 16.38
N VAL A 106 0.07 -2.08 17.26
CA VAL A 106 1.16 -1.58 18.12
C VAL A 106 1.35 -2.37 19.40
N ASP A 107 0.41 -3.26 19.74
CA ASP A 107 0.54 -4.14 20.90
C ASP A 107 1.58 -5.23 20.63
N GLY A 108 2.78 -5.05 21.18
CA GLY A 108 3.88 -6.02 21.06
C GLY A 108 3.60 -7.39 21.70
N LYS A 109 2.59 -7.50 22.56
CA LYS A 109 2.18 -8.76 23.20
C LYS A 109 1.08 -9.48 22.42
N ALA A 110 0.43 -8.81 21.47
CA ALA A 110 -0.59 -9.43 20.64
C ALA A 110 0.01 -10.51 19.73
N ASN A 111 -0.80 -11.52 19.41
CA ASN A 111 -0.43 -12.56 18.47
C ASN A 111 0.04 -11.94 17.13
N LEU A 112 1.21 -12.38 16.63
CA LEU A 112 1.81 -11.82 15.42
C LEU A 112 0.89 -11.88 14.19
N ALA A 113 0.13 -12.97 14.02
CA ALA A 113 -0.82 -13.11 12.91
C ALA A 113 -1.96 -12.09 13.01
N HIS A 114 -2.41 -11.74 14.22
CA HIS A 114 -3.39 -10.67 14.43
C HIS A 114 -2.81 -9.30 14.08
N ARG A 115 -1.56 -9.02 14.49
CA ARG A 115 -0.86 -7.77 14.13
C ARG A 115 -0.69 -7.65 12.61
N GLN A 116 -0.30 -8.73 11.94
CA GLN A 116 -0.15 -8.76 10.48
C GLN A 116 -1.49 -8.53 9.76
N LYS A 117 -2.57 -9.16 10.22
CA LYS A 117 -3.93 -8.90 9.70
C LYS A 117 -4.35 -7.45 9.91
N ALA A 118 -4.09 -6.87 11.08
CA ALA A 118 -4.38 -5.46 11.37
C ALA A 118 -3.58 -4.52 10.45
N LEU A 119 -2.29 -4.78 10.24
CA LEU A 119 -1.46 -4.03 9.29
C LEU A 119 -2.06 -4.06 7.88
N ALA A 120 -2.37 -5.25 7.37
CA ALA A 120 -2.93 -5.42 6.03
C ALA A 120 -4.26 -4.66 5.88
N ALA A 121 -5.14 -4.74 6.88
CA ALA A 121 -6.42 -4.04 6.88
C ALA A 121 -6.24 -2.50 6.92
N LEU A 122 -5.32 -1.98 7.75
CA LEU A 122 -5.03 -0.55 7.82
C LEU A 122 -4.43 -0.01 6.51
N VAL A 123 -3.55 -0.78 5.85
CA VAL A 123 -2.99 -0.44 4.53
C VAL A 123 -4.10 -0.41 3.47
N ALA A 124 -4.97 -1.42 3.45
CA ALA A 124 -6.10 -1.48 2.53
C ALA A 124 -7.07 -0.30 2.72
N ALA A 125 -7.33 0.08 3.96
CA ALA A 125 -8.17 1.22 4.32
C ALA A 125 -7.51 2.60 4.09
N ARG A 126 -6.24 2.64 3.67
CA ARG A 126 -5.44 3.87 3.50
C ARG A 126 -5.54 4.79 4.73
N ASP A 127 -5.41 4.19 5.91
CA ASP A 127 -5.46 4.93 7.17
C ASP A 127 -4.40 6.04 7.22
N ARG A 128 -4.85 7.28 7.42
CA ARG A 128 -3.98 8.47 7.39
C ARG A 128 -2.97 8.50 8.53
N ALA A 129 -3.25 7.83 9.64
CA ALA A 129 -2.33 7.74 10.79
C ALA A 129 -1.29 6.62 10.64
N LEU A 130 -1.50 5.68 9.71
CA LEU A 130 -0.66 4.50 9.54
C LEU A 130 0.80 4.79 9.18
N PRO A 131 1.16 5.80 8.36
CA PRO A 131 2.56 6.03 8.00
C PRO A 131 3.48 6.20 9.22
N GLU A 132 3.00 6.87 10.25
CA GLU A 132 3.74 7.04 11.50
C GLU A 132 3.97 5.72 12.23
N VAL A 133 2.92 4.92 12.33
CA VAL A 133 2.99 3.58 12.94
C VAL A 133 3.97 2.69 12.15
N LEU A 134 3.87 2.64 10.82
CA LEU A 134 4.76 1.81 9.98
C LEU A 134 6.22 2.21 10.13
N ARG A 135 6.54 3.52 10.22
CA ARG A 135 7.90 3.99 10.49
C ARG A 135 8.43 3.49 11.84
N GLY A 136 7.57 3.37 12.85
CA GLY A 136 7.93 2.74 14.13
C GLY A 136 8.23 1.23 13.98
N LEU A 137 7.37 0.51 13.25
CA LEU A 137 7.48 -0.93 13.02
C LEU A 137 8.72 -1.34 12.21
N LEU A 138 9.37 -0.41 11.51
CA LEU A 138 10.66 -0.66 10.85
C LEU A 138 11.74 -1.21 11.79
N ARG A 139 11.63 -0.93 13.10
CA ARG A 139 12.57 -1.45 14.11
C ARG A 139 12.28 -2.90 14.48
N GLU A 140 11.04 -3.35 14.37
CA GLU A 140 10.60 -4.71 14.73
C GLU A 140 10.87 -5.71 13.61
N LYS A 141 11.85 -6.61 13.80
CA LYS A 141 12.23 -7.61 12.78
C LYS A 141 11.03 -8.40 12.23
N ALA A 142 10.06 -8.75 13.08
CA ALA A 142 8.90 -9.57 12.72
C ALA A 142 7.87 -8.88 11.80
N LEU A 143 7.83 -7.54 11.76
CA LEU A 143 6.88 -6.76 10.96
C LEU A 143 7.57 -5.80 9.98
N ARG A 144 8.91 -5.72 10.02
CA ARG A 144 9.70 -4.75 9.27
C ARG A 144 9.41 -4.80 7.78
N ARG A 145 9.33 -5.99 7.19
CA ARG A 145 9.14 -6.14 5.74
C ARG A 145 7.74 -5.72 5.32
N GLU A 146 6.73 -6.10 6.08
CA GLU A 146 5.34 -5.69 5.89
C GLU A 146 5.21 -4.16 6.03
N ALA A 147 5.92 -3.57 6.99
CA ALA A 147 5.97 -2.14 7.17
C ALA A 147 6.67 -1.41 6.01
N LEU A 148 7.80 -1.94 5.50
CA LEU A 148 8.46 -1.43 4.30
C LEU A 148 7.48 -1.38 3.12
N ARG A 149 6.88 -2.52 2.76
CA ARG A 149 5.92 -2.59 1.66
C ARG A 149 4.70 -1.69 1.90
N GLY A 150 4.19 -1.64 3.13
CA GLY A 150 3.05 -0.82 3.52
C GLY A 150 3.29 0.68 3.35
N LEU A 151 4.50 1.18 3.62
CA LEU A 151 4.84 2.60 3.44
C LEU A 151 4.71 3.05 1.98
N GLY A 152 4.90 2.14 1.02
CA GLY A 152 4.66 2.38 -0.41
C GLY A 152 3.21 2.74 -0.75
N ALA A 153 2.26 2.51 0.17
CA ALA A 153 0.89 2.96 0.03
C ALA A 153 0.66 4.43 0.45
N PHE A 154 1.60 5.14 1.09
CA PHE A 154 1.30 6.48 1.62
C PHE A 154 2.25 7.57 1.17
N GLU A 155 1.72 8.67 0.63
CA GLU A 155 2.54 9.86 0.34
C GLU A 155 2.92 10.49 1.68
N ASP A 156 4.14 10.23 2.14
CA ASP A 156 4.63 10.66 3.42
C ASP A 156 6.09 11.09 3.30
N ALA A 157 6.36 12.37 3.57
CA ALA A 157 7.68 12.97 3.38
C ALA A 157 8.78 12.33 4.24
N LYS A 158 8.42 11.70 5.36
CA LYS A 158 9.36 11.06 6.30
C LYS A 158 9.75 9.64 5.88
N THR A 159 8.99 9.00 4.99
CA THR A 159 9.14 7.60 4.60
C THR A 159 10.54 7.30 4.07
N SER A 160 11.01 8.05 3.06
CA SER A 160 12.32 7.76 2.45
C SER A 160 13.46 7.87 3.44
N SER A 161 13.44 8.91 4.30
CA SER A 161 14.45 9.09 5.35
C SER A 161 14.46 7.95 6.36
N ALA A 162 13.28 7.45 6.75
CA ALA A 162 13.15 6.36 7.72
C ALA A 162 13.66 5.02 7.17
N ILE A 163 13.36 4.73 5.90
CA ILE A 163 13.83 3.53 5.21
C ILE A 163 15.35 3.57 5.03
N LEU A 164 15.89 4.68 4.52
CA LEU A 164 17.33 4.82 4.27
C LEU A 164 18.16 4.72 5.55
N LYS A 165 17.64 5.19 6.69
CA LYS A 165 18.33 5.14 7.99
C LYS A 165 18.58 3.73 8.51
N ILE A 166 17.81 2.74 8.04
CA ILE A 166 17.97 1.34 8.44
C ILE A 166 18.52 0.46 7.30
N TYR A 167 18.71 1.02 6.11
CA TYR A 167 18.91 0.26 4.87
C TYR A 167 20.11 -0.70 4.93
N GLU A 168 21.24 -0.26 5.49
CA GLU A 168 22.44 -1.11 5.63
C GLU A 168 22.23 -2.31 6.57
N LYS A 169 21.29 -2.20 7.53
CA LYS A 169 20.97 -3.25 8.50
C LYS A 169 19.92 -4.24 7.97
N LEU A 170 19.42 -4.04 6.76
CA LEU A 170 18.46 -4.93 6.12
C LEU A 170 19.17 -6.13 5.51
N ASP A 171 18.53 -7.29 5.62
CA ASP A 171 18.87 -8.47 4.84
C ASP A 171 18.49 -8.28 3.37
N THR A 172 18.84 -9.23 2.51
CA THR A 172 18.58 -9.17 1.06
C THR A 172 17.09 -8.93 0.75
N ALA A 173 16.20 -9.62 1.47
CA ALA A 173 14.75 -9.46 1.28
C ALA A 173 14.28 -8.07 1.74
N GLY A 174 14.75 -7.59 2.89
CA GLY A 174 14.44 -6.25 3.39
C GLY A 174 14.96 -5.15 2.47
N LYS A 175 16.19 -5.25 1.94
CA LYS A 175 16.72 -4.31 0.95
C LYS A 175 15.86 -4.27 -0.30
N ARG A 176 15.40 -5.43 -0.79
CA ARG A 176 14.49 -5.52 -1.93
C ARG A 176 13.17 -4.77 -1.66
N ASP A 177 12.54 -5.03 -0.52
CA ASP A 177 11.29 -4.33 -0.13
C ASP A 177 11.50 -2.82 0.04
N ALA A 178 12.63 -2.40 0.61
CA ALA A 178 13.01 -1.00 0.77
C ALA A 178 13.18 -0.30 -0.58
N LEU A 179 13.93 -0.90 -1.51
CA LEU A 179 14.15 -0.33 -2.85
C LEU A 179 12.86 -0.27 -3.66
N MET A 180 12.03 -1.32 -3.62
CA MET A 180 10.71 -1.33 -4.27
C MET A 180 9.82 -0.20 -3.73
N THR A 181 9.84 -0.01 -2.41
CA THR A 181 9.09 1.06 -1.76
C THR A 181 9.61 2.43 -2.16
N LEU A 182 10.92 2.63 -2.17
CA LEU A 182 11.55 3.89 -2.56
C LEU A 182 11.37 4.20 -4.06
N ALA A 183 11.24 3.19 -4.91
CA ALA A 183 10.95 3.36 -6.34
C ALA A 183 9.45 3.53 -6.64
N SER A 184 8.56 3.36 -5.66
CA SER A 184 7.10 3.43 -5.89
C SER A 184 6.60 4.78 -6.37
N ARG A 185 7.31 5.87 -6.06
CA ARG A 185 6.87 7.26 -6.27
C ARG A 185 8.03 8.17 -6.62
N VAL A 186 7.72 9.25 -7.34
CA VAL A 186 8.70 10.27 -7.76
C VAL A 186 9.43 10.90 -6.57
N SER A 187 8.70 11.30 -5.52
CA SER A 187 9.27 11.93 -4.32
C SER A 187 10.29 11.01 -3.64
N PHE A 188 9.97 9.73 -3.54
CA PHE A 188 10.82 8.72 -2.91
C PHE A 188 12.00 8.34 -3.80
N ALA A 189 11.77 8.25 -5.11
CA ALA A 189 12.79 7.95 -6.11
C ALA A 189 13.88 9.02 -6.12
N LYS A 190 13.52 10.31 -6.00
CA LYS A 190 14.50 11.40 -5.84
C LYS A 190 15.37 11.20 -4.59
N ALA A 191 14.78 10.82 -3.47
CA ALA A 191 15.52 10.54 -2.23
C ALA A 191 16.44 9.30 -2.37
N LEU A 192 15.99 8.25 -3.07
CA LEU A 192 16.81 7.09 -3.39
C LEU A 192 18.00 7.46 -4.27
N MET A 193 17.79 8.22 -5.34
CA MET A 193 18.89 8.66 -6.22
C MET A 193 19.90 9.52 -5.47
N ALA A 194 19.46 10.41 -4.59
CA ALA A 194 20.34 11.17 -3.72
C ALA A 194 21.13 10.25 -2.75
N ALA A 195 20.52 9.18 -2.25
CA ALA A 195 21.20 8.19 -1.41
C ALA A 195 22.24 7.37 -2.20
N VAL A 196 21.96 7.06 -3.46
CA VAL A 196 22.92 6.41 -4.37
C VAL A 196 24.10 7.32 -4.66
N ALA A 197 23.85 8.61 -4.94
CA ALA A 197 24.91 9.59 -5.15
C ALA A 197 25.83 9.76 -3.92
N ARG A 198 25.29 9.63 -2.70
CA ARG A 198 26.04 9.65 -1.44
C ARG A 198 26.69 8.30 -1.07
N GLY A 199 26.48 7.25 -1.85
CA GLY A 199 27.00 5.91 -1.57
C GLY A 199 26.29 5.13 -0.46
N VAL A 200 25.20 5.65 0.11
CA VAL A 200 24.39 4.95 1.13
C VAL A 200 23.70 3.71 0.54
N VAL A 201 23.28 3.81 -0.72
CA VAL A 201 22.79 2.68 -1.52
C VAL A 201 23.80 2.48 -2.64
N LYS A 202 24.41 1.30 -2.73
CA LYS A 202 25.40 1.06 -3.79
C LYS A 202 24.67 0.83 -5.11
N ALA A 203 25.23 1.35 -6.22
CA ALA A 203 24.61 1.21 -7.53
C ALA A 203 24.43 -0.26 -7.97
N ASN A 204 25.32 -1.15 -7.54
CA ASN A 204 25.20 -2.59 -7.79
C ASN A 204 24.10 -3.29 -6.96
N GLU A 205 23.58 -2.65 -5.90
CA GLU A 205 22.44 -3.16 -5.14
C GLU A 205 21.10 -2.85 -5.82
N LEU A 206 21.08 -1.99 -6.85
CA LEU A 206 19.86 -1.68 -7.60
C LEU A 206 19.52 -2.79 -8.61
N PRO A 207 18.44 -3.56 -8.38
CA PRO A 207 17.96 -4.57 -9.31
C PRO A 207 17.42 -3.93 -10.59
N ALA A 208 17.45 -4.69 -11.70
CA ALA A 208 17.00 -4.18 -13.01
C ALA A 208 15.53 -3.77 -13.03
N ASP A 209 14.67 -4.50 -12.30
CA ASP A 209 13.25 -4.17 -12.13
C ASP A 209 13.05 -2.82 -11.44
N ILE A 210 13.84 -2.53 -10.40
CA ILE A 210 13.82 -1.23 -9.71
C ILE A 210 14.29 -0.12 -10.64
N VAL A 211 15.37 -0.32 -11.39
CA VAL A 211 15.86 0.68 -12.36
C VAL A 211 14.83 0.97 -13.45
N ARG A 212 14.17 -0.07 -13.97
CA ARG A 212 13.08 0.09 -14.94
C ARG A 212 11.93 0.89 -14.35
N GLN A 213 11.54 0.60 -13.10
CA GLN A 213 10.50 1.37 -12.41
C GLN A 213 10.90 2.83 -12.18
N LEU A 214 12.15 3.08 -11.79
CA LEU A 214 12.67 4.44 -11.63
C LEU A 214 12.63 5.21 -12.95
N ARG A 215 12.99 4.57 -14.07
CA ARG A 215 12.90 5.15 -15.42
C ARG A 215 11.46 5.40 -15.86
N ALA A 216 10.53 4.53 -15.46
CA ALA A 216 9.11 4.65 -15.80
C ALA A 216 8.45 5.92 -15.20
N HIS A 217 9.06 6.56 -14.20
CA HIS A 217 8.61 7.87 -13.72
C HIS A 217 8.82 9.00 -14.74
N GLY A 218 9.68 8.83 -15.75
CA GLY A 218 9.91 9.82 -16.81
C GLY A 218 10.63 11.10 -16.35
N VAL A 219 11.25 11.09 -15.17
CA VAL A 219 11.92 12.26 -14.58
C VAL A 219 13.34 12.36 -15.12
N LYS A 220 13.65 13.45 -15.83
CA LYS A 220 14.94 13.65 -16.52
C LYS A 220 16.13 13.51 -15.58
N GLU A 221 16.04 14.09 -14.39
CA GLU A 221 17.12 14.08 -13.40
C GLU A 221 17.40 12.66 -12.86
N ILE A 222 16.35 11.87 -12.65
CA ILE A 222 16.48 10.47 -12.20
C ILE A 222 17.15 9.65 -13.30
N ASN A 223 16.71 9.79 -14.56
CA ASN A 223 17.24 9.04 -15.69
C ASN A 223 18.73 9.36 -15.93
N ALA A 224 19.10 10.64 -15.94
CA ALA A 224 20.49 11.05 -16.10
C ALA A 224 21.40 10.48 -15.01
N MET A 225 20.92 10.44 -13.75
CA MET A 225 21.70 9.87 -12.66
C MET A 225 21.81 8.34 -12.77
N LEU A 226 20.75 7.65 -13.19
CA LEU A 226 20.79 6.20 -13.45
C LEU A 226 21.77 5.82 -14.55
N ASP A 227 21.83 6.60 -15.63
CA ASP A 227 22.76 6.34 -16.74
C ASP A 227 24.22 6.46 -16.28
N LYS A 228 24.51 7.44 -15.40
CA LYS A 228 25.84 7.63 -14.80
C LYS A 228 26.24 6.50 -13.84
N VAL A 229 25.34 6.07 -12.95
CA VAL A 229 25.71 5.18 -11.83
C VAL A 229 25.49 3.70 -12.13
N TRP A 230 24.45 3.34 -12.89
CA TRP A 230 24.07 1.95 -13.11
C TRP A 230 24.69 1.37 -14.39
N GLY A 231 24.89 2.19 -15.42
CA GLY A 231 25.58 1.79 -16.65
C GLY A 231 27.05 1.40 -16.42
N VAL A 232 27.71 2.00 -15.42
CA VAL A 232 29.13 1.78 -15.09
C VAL A 232 29.33 0.69 -14.02
N SER A 233 28.36 0.50 -13.12
CA SER A 233 28.53 -0.32 -11.91
C SER A 233 28.27 -1.83 -12.09
N ARG A 234 27.64 -2.27 -13.19
CA ARG A 234 27.32 -3.70 -13.42
C ARG A 234 28.52 -4.48 -13.96
N SER A 235 29.61 -4.49 -13.18
CA SER A 235 30.89 -5.14 -13.45
C SER A 235 31.44 -4.77 -14.82
N THR A 236 32.52 -4.01 -14.84
CA THR A 236 33.24 -3.77 -16.08
C THR A 236 33.56 -5.13 -16.74
N PRO A 237 33.62 -5.21 -18.08
CA PRO A 237 33.93 -6.46 -18.78
C PRO A 237 35.15 -7.18 -18.17
N GLU A 238 36.15 -6.43 -17.71
CA GLU A 238 37.35 -6.94 -17.06
C GLU A 238 37.07 -7.62 -15.71
N ALA A 239 36.18 -7.08 -14.90
CA ALA A 239 35.78 -7.69 -13.63
C ALA A 239 35.03 -9.01 -13.83
N LYS A 240 34.17 -9.10 -14.86
CA LYS A 240 33.48 -10.34 -15.24
C LYS A 240 34.45 -11.38 -15.79
N LEU A 241 35.40 -10.97 -16.62
CA LEU A 241 36.44 -11.86 -17.15
C LEU A 241 37.32 -12.44 -16.03
N LYS A 242 37.68 -11.64 -15.03
CA LYS A 242 38.42 -12.12 -13.83
C LYS A 242 37.62 -13.12 -13.01
N GLU A 243 36.32 -12.89 -12.85
CA GLU A 243 35.43 -13.80 -12.13
C GLU A 243 35.25 -15.13 -12.87
N ILE A 244 35.05 -15.10 -14.19
CA ILE A 244 35.02 -16.29 -15.05
C ILE A 244 36.35 -17.06 -14.94
N ALA A 245 37.49 -16.38 -15.01
CA ALA A 245 38.80 -17.02 -14.87
C ALA A 245 38.99 -17.69 -13.49
N LYS A 246 38.50 -17.04 -12.42
CA LYS A 246 38.52 -17.60 -11.06
C LYS A 246 37.66 -18.87 -10.95
N TYR A 247 36.44 -18.84 -11.49
CA TYR A 247 35.55 -20.01 -11.47
C TYR A 247 36.06 -21.14 -12.38
N LYS A 248 36.66 -20.85 -13.53
CA LYS A 248 37.34 -21.84 -14.37
C LYS A 248 38.44 -22.58 -13.61
N LYS A 249 39.33 -21.84 -12.92
CA LYS A 249 40.39 -22.45 -12.09
C LYS A 249 39.83 -23.33 -10.97
N LEU A 250 38.73 -22.93 -10.33
CA LEU A 250 38.08 -23.73 -9.27
C LEU A 250 37.43 -25.01 -9.82
N LEU A 251 36.90 -24.97 -11.04
CA LEU A 251 36.34 -26.14 -11.71
C LEU A 251 37.45 -27.09 -12.16
N GLU A 252 38.50 -26.58 -12.80
CA GLU A 252 39.68 -27.36 -13.22
C GLU A 252 40.38 -28.01 -12.02
N ALA A 253 40.50 -27.31 -10.90
CA ALA A 253 41.08 -27.86 -9.66
C ALA A 253 40.21 -28.97 -9.02
N LYS A 254 38.90 -29.01 -9.29
CA LYS A 254 37.98 -30.06 -8.81
C LYS A 254 37.76 -31.21 -9.80
N VAL A 255 38.29 -31.12 -11.02
CA VAL A 255 38.19 -32.16 -12.06
C VAL A 255 39.29 -33.24 -11.92
N ASN A 256 40.25 -33.08 -11.00
CA ASN A 256 41.04 -34.21 -10.50
C ASN A 256 40.19 -35.04 -9.52
N ARG A 257 39.16 -35.74 -10.03
CA ARG A 257 38.72 -36.98 -9.38
C ARG A 257 39.75 -38.06 -9.73
N PRO A 258 40.25 -38.83 -8.76
CA PRO A 258 41.08 -39.98 -9.08
C PRO A 258 40.28 -40.90 -10.01
N VAL A 259 40.92 -41.34 -11.08
CA VAL A 259 40.43 -42.44 -11.91
C VAL A 259 40.37 -43.66 -10.98
N ASP A 260 39.20 -44.27 -10.87
CA ASP A 260 38.96 -45.50 -10.11
C ASP A 260 40.06 -46.54 -10.35
N LEU A 261 40.65 -47.04 -9.26
CA LEU A 261 41.05 -48.43 -9.05
C LEU A 261 40.73 -48.80 -7.59
#